data_AF-A0AAD7TWY5-F1
#
_entry.id   AF-A0AAD7TWY5-F1
#
_cell.length_a   1.000
_cell.length_b   1.000
_cell.length_c   1.000
_cell.angle_alpha   90.00
_cell.angle_beta   90.00
_cell.angle_gamma   90.00
#
_symmetry.space_group_name_H-M   'P 1'
#
loop_
_entity.id
_entity.type
_entity.pdbx_description
1 polymer ?
#
loop_
_entity_poly.entity_id
_entity_poly.type
_entity_poly.pdbx_seq_one_letter_code
_entity_poly.pdbx_strand_id
1 'polypeptide(L)'
;MGGADKFRLYLAVYDNSKAAGSGLPLQLHWALLLGPKHEDASSLQKTHARYHATNRTRTGRWEFERRAVECVRTPSMLGRILLGKIEPADLDAVERVLADPRRVKVEDARWDCWKWVEDALVDLLQKGLLRMQARDGVNMRHLLAYGQRFSTEVVERGLDTGYGMPVTVVYPGPGPIPTKIIK
;
A
#
# COMPACT_ATOMS: atom_id res chain seq x y z
N MET A 1 2.85 16.27 -28.11
CA MET A 1 1.90 15.40 -27.40
C MET A 1 2.65 14.73 -26.26
N GLY A 2 2.51 15.25 -25.03
CA GLY A 2 3.10 14.62 -23.84
C GLY A 2 2.42 13.28 -23.59
N GLY A 3 3.18 12.20 -23.50
CA GLY A 3 2.63 10.88 -23.22
C GLY A 3 1.84 10.90 -21.91
N ALA A 4 0.69 10.24 -21.89
CA ALA A 4 -0.15 10.13 -20.70
C ALA A 4 0.69 9.68 -19.50
N ASP A 5 0.53 10.36 -18.37
CA ASP A 5 1.33 10.12 -17.18
C ASP A 5 1.13 8.68 -16.70
N LYS A 6 2.24 7.97 -16.49
CA LYS A 6 2.21 6.58 -16.02
C LYS A 6 1.74 6.54 -14.57
N PHE A 7 0.90 5.56 -14.25
CA PHE A 7 0.46 5.34 -12.89
C PHE A 7 1.45 4.43 -12.14
N ARG A 8 1.51 4.63 -10.83
CA ARG A 8 2.33 3.86 -9.91
C ARG A 8 1.44 3.16 -8.90
N LEU A 9 1.77 1.89 -8.65
CA LEU A 9 1.17 1.13 -7.56
C LEU A 9 2.16 1.09 -6.41
N TYR A 10 1.68 1.44 -5.21
CA TYR A 10 2.45 1.40 -3.98
C TYR A 10 1.76 0.49 -2.96
N LEU A 11 2.56 -0.22 -2.18
CA LEU A 11 2.13 -0.75 -0.89
C LEU A 11 2.23 0.37 0.14
N ALA A 12 1.11 0.80 0.71
CA ALA A 12 1.08 1.77 1.79
C ALA A 12 1.00 1.07 3.14
N VAL A 13 1.68 1.65 4.12
CA VAL A 13 1.72 1.13 5.48
C VAL A 13 1.30 2.21 6.45
N TYR A 14 0.41 1.84 7.38
CA TYR A 14 -0.12 2.73 8.40
C TYR A 14 0.12 2.15 9.79
N ASP A 15 0.34 3.02 10.76
CA ASP A 15 0.26 2.72 12.18
C ASP A 15 -1.20 2.73 12.64
N ASN A 16 -1.72 1.56 12.96
CA ASN A 16 -3.06 1.36 13.48
C ASN A 16 -3.07 1.09 14.99
N SER A 17 -1.93 1.20 15.68
CA SER A 17 -1.84 0.98 17.14
C SER A 17 -2.77 1.90 17.93
N LYS A 18 -2.91 3.16 17.50
CA LYS A 18 -3.81 4.14 18.13
C LYS A 18 -5.29 3.76 18.05
N ALA A 19 -5.69 3.01 17.03
CA ALA A 19 -7.07 2.49 16.92
C ALA A 19 -7.32 1.30 17.86
N ALA A 20 -6.25 0.62 18.33
CA ALA A 20 -6.32 -0.54 19.21
C ALA A 20 -6.18 -0.19 20.71
N GLY A 21 -5.65 0.99 21.04
CA GLY A 21 -5.45 1.48 22.41
C GLY A 21 -4.00 1.90 22.69
N SER A 22 -3.79 2.89 23.56
CA SER A 22 -2.44 3.37 23.91
C SER A 22 -1.63 2.28 24.64
N GLY A 23 -0.36 2.12 24.26
CA GLY A 23 0.58 1.18 24.92
C GLY A 23 0.63 -0.24 24.32
N LEU A 24 -0.12 -0.52 23.24
CA LEU A 24 -0.02 -1.78 22.52
C LEU A 24 1.17 -1.79 21.54
N PRO A 25 1.72 -2.98 21.21
CA PRO A 25 2.73 -3.12 20.16
C PRO A 25 2.27 -2.50 18.83
N LEU A 26 3.22 -2.06 18.01
CA LEU A 26 2.95 -1.49 16.68
C LEU A 26 2.07 -2.45 15.85
N GLN A 27 0.87 -1.99 15.50
CA GLN A 27 -0.05 -2.72 14.63
C GLN A 27 -0.03 -2.09 13.25
N LEU A 28 0.50 -2.83 12.28
CA LEU A 28 0.56 -2.36 10.90
C LEU A 28 -0.75 -2.63 10.17
N HIS A 29 -1.19 -1.65 9.40
CA HIS A 29 -2.29 -1.79 8.45
C HIS A 29 -1.79 -1.58 7.03
N TRP A 30 -2.26 -2.42 6.11
CA TRP A 30 -1.78 -2.46 4.74
C TRP A 30 -2.84 -1.99 3.76
N ALA A 31 -2.43 -1.20 2.76
CA ALA A 31 -3.28 -0.78 1.66
C ALA A 31 -2.50 -0.77 0.34
N LEU A 32 -3.23 -0.80 -0.77
CA LEU A 32 -2.68 -0.44 -2.08
C LEU A 32 -3.05 0.99 -2.43
N LEU A 33 -2.07 1.74 -2.92
CA LEU A 33 -2.25 3.09 -3.45
C LEU A 33 -1.95 3.12 -4.93
N LEU A 34 -2.88 3.68 -5.68
CA LEU A 34 -2.75 3.97 -7.09
C LEU A 34 -2.71 5.48 -7.28
N GLY A 35 -1.71 5.98 -8.00
CA GLY A 35 -1.61 7.41 -8.28
C GLY A 35 -0.64 7.73 -9.41
N PRO A 36 -0.55 9.01 -9.81
CA PRO A 36 0.34 9.44 -10.87
C PRO A 36 1.81 9.27 -10.47
N LYS A 37 2.69 9.11 -11.46
CA LYS A 37 4.15 9.08 -11.25
C LYS A 37 4.66 10.39 -10.67
N HIS A 38 4.17 11.52 -11.18
CA HIS A 38 4.56 12.85 -10.72
C HIS A 38 3.50 13.34 -9.74
N GLU A 39 3.94 13.66 -8.54
CA GLU A 39 3.07 14.04 -7.43
C GLU A 39 3.48 15.41 -6.95
N ASP A 40 2.48 16.22 -6.60
CA ASP A 40 2.69 17.54 -6.03
C ASP A 40 2.38 17.49 -4.54
N ALA A 41 3.43 17.62 -3.74
CA ALA A 41 3.40 17.65 -2.29
C ALA A 41 2.60 18.82 -1.71
N SER A 42 2.38 19.88 -2.48
CA SER A 42 1.63 21.08 -2.07
C SER A 42 0.17 21.03 -2.49
N SER A 43 -0.17 20.19 -3.48
CA SER A 43 -1.53 20.09 -4.01
C SER A 43 -2.49 19.45 -3.01
N LEU A 44 -3.69 20.01 -2.88
CA LEU A 44 -4.80 19.42 -2.14
C LEU A 44 -5.71 18.55 -3.03
N GLN A 45 -5.30 18.30 -4.28
CA GLN A 45 -6.08 17.46 -5.18
C GLN A 45 -6.00 15.99 -4.77
N LYS A 46 -7.15 15.31 -4.83
CA LYS A 46 -7.27 13.87 -4.62
C LYS A 46 -6.79 13.10 -5.85
N THR A 47 -5.48 13.03 -6.01
CA THR A 47 -4.82 12.42 -7.17
C THR A 47 -4.57 10.92 -7.01
N HIS A 48 -4.83 10.37 -5.82
CA HIS A 48 -4.63 8.95 -5.51
C HIS A 48 -5.94 8.26 -5.19
N ALA A 49 -5.99 6.96 -5.47
CA ALA A 49 -7.00 6.07 -4.96
C ALA A 49 -6.36 5.05 -4.00
N ARG A 50 -6.92 4.97 -2.79
CA ARG A 50 -6.56 3.96 -1.78
C ARG A 50 -7.56 2.82 -1.82
N TYR A 51 -7.03 1.60 -1.78
CA TYR A 51 -7.76 0.35 -1.75
C TYR A 51 -7.26 -0.48 -0.57
N HIS A 52 -8.16 -0.88 0.32
CA HIS A 52 -7.80 -1.77 1.42
C HIS A 52 -9.01 -2.54 1.95
N ALA A 53 -8.72 -3.62 2.67
CA ALA A 53 -9.67 -4.20 3.60
C ALA A 53 -9.44 -3.59 4.98
N THR A 54 -10.50 -3.11 5.62
CA THR A 54 -10.45 -2.51 6.95
C THR A 54 -11.41 -3.24 7.88
N ASN A 55 -10.99 -3.44 9.14
CA ASN A 55 -11.88 -3.91 10.18
C ASN A 55 -12.44 -2.66 10.89
N ARG A 56 -13.74 -2.35 10.70
CA ARG A 56 -14.35 -1.25 11.44
C ARG A 56 -14.51 -1.70 12.90
N THR A 57 -13.71 -1.12 13.79
CA THR A 57 -13.64 -1.44 15.23
C THR A 57 -15.01 -1.48 15.93
N ARG A 58 -16.02 -0.75 15.43
CA ARG A 58 -17.38 -0.74 15.99
C ARG A 58 -18.20 -2.00 15.69
N THR A 59 -17.91 -2.72 14.60
CA THR A 59 -18.68 -3.92 14.18
C THR A 59 -17.84 -5.19 14.17
N GLY A 60 -16.50 -5.07 14.27
CA GLY A 60 -15.58 -6.22 14.15
C GLY A 60 -15.56 -6.84 12.75
N ARG A 61 -16.26 -6.22 11.79
CA ARG A 61 -16.46 -6.75 10.44
C ARG A 61 -15.42 -6.19 9.48
N TRP A 62 -14.81 -7.08 8.71
CA TRP A 62 -13.98 -6.73 7.58
C TRP A 62 -14.81 -6.20 6.41
N GLU A 63 -14.41 -5.05 5.89
CA GLU A 63 -15.03 -4.39 4.75
C GLU A 63 -13.97 -3.90 3.77
N PHE A 64 -14.29 -3.94 2.48
CA PHE A 64 -13.48 -3.28 1.46
C PHE A 64 -13.81 -1.78 1.41
N GLU A 65 -12.78 -0.94 1.37
CA GLU A 65 -12.92 0.49 1.12
C GLU A 65 -12.02 0.90 -0.06
N ARG A 66 -12.65 1.59 -1.03
CA ARG A 66 -11.97 2.42 -2.04
C ARG A 66 -12.22 3.88 -1.71
N ARG A 67 -11.16 4.69 -1.65
CA ARG A 67 -11.30 6.12 -1.38
C ARG A 67 -10.30 6.95 -2.19
N ALA A 68 -10.77 8.03 -2.80
CA ALA A 68 -9.91 9.06 -3.37
C ALA A 68 -9.28 9.89 -2.24
N VAL A 69 -7.96 10.11 -2.30
CA VAL A 69 -7.16 10.67 -1.20
C VAL A 69 -6.13 11.68 -1.70
N GLU A 70 -5.85 12.68 -0.86
CA GLU A 70 -4.95 13.82 -1.12
C GLU A 70 -3.50 13.41 -0.80
N CYS A 71 -2.86 12.68 -1.72
CA CYS A 71 -1.52 12.10 -1.51
C CYS A 71 -1.35 11.36 -0.17
N VAL A 72 -2.46 10.88 0.40
CA VAL A 72 -2.51 10.09 1.64
C VAL A 72 -1.87 10.81 2.84
N ARG A 73 -2.18 12.09 3.01
CA ARG A 73 -1.86 12.82 4.24
C ARG A 73 -2.78 12.36 5.37
N THR A 74 -2.30 11.43 6.18
CA THR A 74 -2.98 10.98 7.39
C THR A 74 -1.97 10.80 8.51
N PRO A 75 -2.26 11.19 9.76
CA PRO A 75 -1.37 11.02 10.90
C PRO A 75 -0.98 9.56 11.19
N SER A 76 -1.71 8.60 10.62
CA SER A 76 -1.41 7.17 10.70
C SER A 76 -0.48 6.66 9.62
N MET A 77 -0.18 7.42 8.57
CA MET A 77 0.71 6.97 7.49
C MET A 77 2.13 6.82 8.02
N LEU A 78 2.76 5.66 7.78
CA LEU A 78 4.19 5.45 8.02
C LEU A 78 5.01 5.63 6.74
N GLY A 79 4.41 5.41 5.58
CA GLY A 79 5.08 5.55 4.30
C GLY A 79 4.55 4.59 3.26
N ARG A 80 5.27 4.47 2.15
CA ARG A 80 4.87 3.61 1.05
C ARG A 80 6.06 3.03 0.29
N ILE A 81 5.82 1.88 -0.31
CA ILE A 81 6.81 1.10 -1.06
C ILE A 81 6.34 1.04 -2.50
N LEU A 82 7.12 1.59 -3.43
CA LEU A 82 6.86 1.51 -4.86
C LEU A 82 7.02 0.07 -5.33
N LEU A 83 5.92 -0.52 -5.81
CA LEU A 83 5.90 -1.88 -6.33
C LEU A 83 6.15 -1.91 -7.83
N GLY A 84 5.52 -1.01 -8.58
CA GLY A 84 5.56 -1.07 -10.03
C GLY A 84 4.82 0.05 -10.73
N LYS A 85 4.67 -0.12 -12.04
CA LYS A 85 3.95 0.79 -12.94
C LYS A 85 2.72 0.11 -13.53
N ILE A 86 1.70 0.91 -13.77
CA ILE A 86 0.48 0.55 -14.48
C ILE A 86 0.41 1.44 -15.72
N GLU A 87 0.12 0.83 -16.87
CA GLU A 87 -0.05 1.59 -18.10
C GLU A 87 -1.42 2.28 -18.09
N PRO A 88 -1.53 3.52 -18.61
CA PRO A 88 -2.79 4.27 -18.58
C PRO A 88 -3.98 3.52 -19.19
N ALA A 89 -3.74 2.71 -20.23
CA ALA A 89 -4.78 1.91 -20.88
C ALA A 89 -5.35 0.79 -19.98
N ASP A 90 -4.62 0.37 -18.95
CA ASP A 90 -4.98 -0.72 -18.05
C ASP A 90 -5.68 -0.23 -16.78
N LEU A 91 -5.81 1.11 -16.60
CA LEU A 91 -6.26 1.70 -15.35
C LEU A 91 -7.63 1.16 -14.90
N ASP A 92 -8.63 1.17 -15.79
CA ASP A 92 -9.97 0.67 -15.47
C ASP A 92 -9.96 -0.83 -15.12
N ALA A 93 -9.10 -1.62 -15.77
CA ALA A 93 -8.97 -3.04 -15.48
C ALA A 93 -8.35 -3.26 -14.10
N VAL A 94 -7.32 -2.49 -13.74
CA VAL A 94 -6.73 -2.49 -12.39
C VAL A 94 -7.77 -2.10 -11.36
N GLU A 95 -8.54 -1.03 -11.57
CA GLU A 95 -9.55 -0.59 -10.61
C GLU A 95 -10.60 -1.67 -10.35
N ARG A 96 -11.04 -2.38 -11.40
CA ARG A 96 -11.99 -3.50 -11.26
C ARG A 96 -11.40 -4.66 -10.46
N VAL A 97 -10.13 -5.01 -10.70
CA VAL A 97 -9.43 -6.08 -9.95
C VAL A 97 -9.29 -5.70 -8.48
N LEU A 98 -8.86 -4.46 -8.20
CA LEU A 98 -8.71 -3.97 -6.83
C LEU A 98 -10.05 -3.80 -6.11
N ALA A 99 -11.15 -3.57 -6.83
CA ALA A 99 -12.48 -3.40 -6.24
C ALA A 99 -13.32 -4.67 -6.18
N ASP A 100 -12.74 -5.86 -6.45
CA ASP A 100 -13.48 -7.12 -6.45
C ASP A 100 -13.98 -7.48 -5.03
N PRO A 101 -15.31 -7.49 -4.79
CA PRO A 101 -15.87 -7.74 -3.47
C PRO A 101 -15.61 -9.16 -2.97
N ARG A 102 -15.36 -10.13 -3.88
CA ARG A 102 -15.10 -11.54 -3.53
C ARG A 102 -13.79 -11.74 -2.76
N ARG A 103 -12.94 -10.72 -2.73
CA ARG A 103 -11.67 -10.74 -2.00
C ARG A 103 -11.85 -10.62 -0.49
N VAL A 104 -12.96 -10.05 -0.02
CA VAL A 104 -13.25 -9.93 1.41
C VAL A 104 -13.80 -11.26 1.92
N LYS A 105 -13.01 -11.97 2.73
CA LYS A 105 -13.35 -13.29 3.27
C LYS A 105 -13.69 -13.19 4.75
N VAL A 106 -14.87 -12.63 5.07
CA VAL A 106 -15.28 -12.32 6.45
C VAL A 106 -15.35 -13.56 7.36
N GLU A 107 -15.56 -14.76 6.81
CA GLU A 107 -15.67 -16.01 7.56
C GLU A 107 -14.31 -16.67 7.85
N ASP A 108 -13.22 -16.18 7.25
CA ASP A 108 -11.88 -16.74 7.46
C ASP A 108 -11.15 -15.99 8.57
N ALA A 109 -11.02 -16.61 9.74
CA ALA A 109 -10.36 -16.03 10.91
C ALA A 109 -8.85 -15.74 10.70
N ARG A 110 -8.22 -16.31 9.68
CA ARG A 110 -6.82 -16.04 9.32
C ARG A 110 -6.68 -14.95 8.26
N TRP A 111 -7.79 -14.41 7.78
CA TRP A 111 -7.82 -13.38 6.76
C TRP A 111 -7.76 -11.98 7.37
N ASP A 112 -6.92 -11.13 6.78
CA ASP A 112 -6.68 -9.77 7.24
C ASP A 112 -6.37 -8.82 6.06
N CYS A 113 -6.02 -7.58 6.38
CA CYS A 113 -5.64 -6.58 5.38
C CYS A 113 -4.41 -6.99 4.55
N TRP A 114 -3.48 -7.78 5.10
CA TRP A 114 -2.34 -8.30 4.34
C TRP A 114 -2.79 -9.36 3.34
N LYS A 115 -3.65 -10.29 3.73
CA LYS A 115 -4.20 -11.31 2.82
C LYS A 115 -5.00 -10.69 1.68
N TRP A 116 -5.72 -9.60 1.94
CA TRP A 116 -6.34 -8.82 0.87
C TRP A 116 -5.29 -8.29 -0.13
N VAL A 117 -4.19 -7.69 0.36
CA VAL A 117 -3.10 -7.18 -0.49
C VAL A 117 -2.44 -8.30 -1.29
N GLU A 118 -2.12 -9.42 -0.64
CA GLU A 118 -1.51 -10.60 -1.25
C GLU A 118 -2.36 -11.10 -2.43
N ASP A 119 -3.64 -11.35 -2.18
CA ASP A 119 -4.58 -11.80 -3.20
C ASP A 119 -4.66 -10.77 -4.34
N ALA A 120 -4.70 -9.46 -4.04
CA ALA A 120 -4.85 -8.41 -5.06
C ALA A 120 -3.63 -8.32 -5.96
N LEU A 121 -2.42 -8.39 -5.39
CA LEU A 121 -1.19 -8.38 -6.17
C LEU A 121 -1.04 -9.62 -7.04
N VAL A 122 -1.44 -10.81 -6.55
CA VAL A 122 -1.46 -12.04 -7.35
C VAL A 122 -2.32 -11.87 -8.59
N ASP A 123 -3.56 -11.37 -8.44
CA ASP A 123 -4.46 -11.18 -9.58
C ASP A 123 -3.91 -10.16 -10.59
N LEU A 124 -3.37 -9.03 -10.12
CA LEU A 124 -2.80 -8.01 -10.99
C LEU A 124 -1.62 -8.55 -11.82
N LEU A 125 -0.77 -9.38 -11.20
CA LEU A 125 0.39 -9.99 -11.86
C LEU A 125 -0.03 -11.07 -12.86
N GLN A 126 -0.94 -11.95 -12.47
CA GLN A 126 -1.46 -13.01 -13.36
C GLN A 126 -2.17 -12.44 -14.59
N LYS A 127 -2.83 -11.28 -14.43
CA LYS A 127 -3.49 -10.56 -15.54
C LYS A 127 -2.53 -9.66 -16.33
N GLY A 128 -1.26 -9.56 -15.94
CA GLY A 128 -0.27 -8.72 -16.62
C GLY A 128 -0.49 -7.21 -16.46
N LEU A 129 -1.33 -6.79 -15.51
CA LEU A 129 -1.73 -5.39 -15.32
C LEU A 129 -0.73 -4.59 -14.48
N LEU A 130 0.13 -5.28 -13.71
CA LEU A 130 1.19 -4.67 -12.92
C LEU A 130 2.55 -5.06 -13.49
N ARG A 131 3.31 -4.05 -13.92
CA ARG A 131 4.72 -4.22 -14.29
C ARG A 131 5.59 -3.89 -13.09
N MET A 132 6.12 -4.92 -12.44
CA MET A 132 6.98 -4.78 -11.27
C MET A 132 8.20 -3.90 -11.55
N GLN A 133 8.57 -3.11 -10.55
CA GLN A 133 9.81 -2.31 -10.57
C GLN A 133 11.04 -3.19 -10.30
N ALA A 134 10.88 -4.20 -9.43
CA ALA A 134 11.90 -5.21 -9.17
C ALA A 134 12.04 -6.17 -10.36
N ARG A 135 13.29 -6.47 -10.76
CA ARG A 135 13.60 -7.33 -11.91
C ARG A 135 13.14 -8.77 -11.71
N ASP A 136 13.35 -9.29 -10.51
CA ASP A 136 13.03 -10.69 -10.15
C ASP A 136 11.57 -10.87 -9.70
N GLY A 137 10.70 -9.89 -10.00
CA GLY A 137 9.28 -9.92 -9.65
C GLY A 137 9.04 -9.65 -8.17
N VAL A 138 8.06 -10.35 -7.59
CA VAL A 138 7.68 -10.20 -6.18
C VAL A 138 7.56 -11.55 -5.50
N ASN A 139 8.06 -11.61 -4.27
CA ASN A 139 7.76 -12.68 -3.33
C ASN A 139 6.96 -12.07 -2.17
N MET A 140 5.74 -12.56 -1.93
CA MET A 140 4.81 -11.94 -0.97
C MET A 140 5.33 -12.00 0.47
N ARG A 141 5.95 -13.13 0.87
CA ARG A 141 6.58 -13.25 2.19
C ARG A 141 7.73 -12.26 2.35
N HIS A 142 8.55 -12.10 1.32
CA HIS A 142 9.62 -11.11 1.32
C HIS A 142 9.08 -9.68 1.35
N LEU A 143 8.02 -9.37 0.58
CA LEU A 143 7.40 -8.05 0.58
C LEU A 143 6.83 -7.69 1.95
N LEU A 144 6.17 -8.63 2.63
CA LEU A 144 5.69 -8.45 4.00
C LEU A 144 6.84 -8.12 4.95
N ALA A 145 7.89 -8.95 4.95
CA ALA A 145 9.03 -8.77 5.84
C ALA A 145 9.79 -7.46 5.56
N TYR A 146 9.95 -7.09 4.28
CA TYR A 146 10.54 -5.82 3.88
C TYR A 146 9.69 -4.64 4.35
N GLY A 147 8.36 -4.72 4.20
CA GLY A 147 7.41 -3.74 4.70
C GLY A 147 7.48 -3.57 6.21
N GLN A 148 7.54 -4.68 6.96
CA GLN A 148 7.69 -4.67 8.42
C GLN A 148 8.99 -4.00 8.84
N ARG A 149 10.13 -4.35 8.23
CA ARG A 149 11.42 -3.71 8.53
C ARG A 149 11.40 -2.21 8.22
N PHE A 150 10.84 -1.84 7.07
CA PHE A 150 10.68 -0.45 6.66
C PHE A 150 9.86 0.33 7.72
N SER A 151 8.72 -0.20 8.14
CA SER A 151 7.88 0.43 9.16
C SER A 151 8.56 0.56 10.51
N THR A 152 9.29 -0.47 10.96
CA THR A 152 10.10 -0.39 12.18
C THR A 152 11.12 0.74 12.09
N GLU A 153 11.84 0.86 10.98
CA GLU A 153 12.85 1.91 10.80
C GLU A 153 12.24 3.33 10.77
N VAL A 154 11.07 3.51 10.15
CA VAL A 154 10.34 4.79 10.19
C VAL A 154 10.06 5.21 11.64
N VAL A 155 9.56 4.28 12.47
CA VAL A 155 9.22 4.52 13.87
C VAL A 155 10.49 4.77 14.70
N GLU A 156 11.53 3.94 14.54
CA GLU A 156 12.83 4.10 15.22
C GLU A 156 13.48 5.46 14.94
N ARG A 157 13.31 5.98 13.71
CA ARG A 157 13.85 7.28 13.30
C ARG A 157 12.93 8.47 13.62
N GLY A 158 11.71 8.25 14.11
CA GLY A 158 10.76 9.31 14.43
C GLY A 158 10.37 10.20 13.24
N LEU A 159 10.28 9.62 12.03
CA LEU A 159 10.02 10.40 10.81
C LEU A 159 8.56 10.87 10.74
N ASP A 160 8.34 12.16 10.50
CA ASP A 160 7.01 12.68 10.15
C ASP A 160 6.65 12.23 8.74
N THR A 161 5.63 11.37 8.66
CA THR A 161 5.19 10.69 7.45
C THR A 161 3.72 10.95 7.14
N GLY A 162 3.03 11.75 7.97
CA GLY A 162 1.58 11.90 7.92
C GLY A 162 1.08 13.19 7.27
N TYR A 163 1.90 14.25 7.25
CA TYR A 163 1.45 15.57 6.78
C TYR A 163 2.14 16.04 5.48
N GLY A 164 3.25 15.42 5.10
CA GLY A 164 3.99 15.71 3.87
C GLY A 164 3.89 14.60 2.83
N MET A 165 4.82 14.59 1.87
CA MET A 165 4.99 13.42 1.00
C MET A 165 5.39 12.22 1.85
N PRO A 166 4.68 11.07 1.73
CA PRO A 166 5.05 9.88 2.48
C PRO A 166 6.47 9.45 2.13
N VAL A 167 7.25 9.04 3.14
CA VAL A 167 8.54 8.39 2.90
C VAL A 167 8.32 7.24 1.92
N THR A 168 9.04 7.30 0.81
CA THR A 168 8.84 6.41 -0.33
C THR A 168 10.13 5.66 -0.61
N VAL A 169 10.07 4.33 -0.57
CA VAL A 169 11.18 3.45 -0.97
C VAL A 169 10.76 2.55 -2.11
N VAL A 170 11.72 1.96 -2.83
CA VAL A 170 11.44 1.03 -3.93
C VAL A 170 11.57 -0.39 -3.41
N TYR A 171 10.60 -1.26 -3.70
CA TYR A 171 10.76 -2.68 -3.40
C TYR A 171 11.93 -3.26 -4.20
N PRO A 172 12.97 -3.82 -3.53
CA PRO A 172 14.18 -4.24 -4.22
C PRO A 172 14.03 -5.57 -4.99
N GLY A 173 12.93 -6.29 -4.78
CA GLY A 173 12.79 -7.69 -5.19
C GLY A 173 13.16 -8.65 -4.06
N PRO A 174 12.99 -9.96 -4.26
CA PRO A 174 13.42 -10.98 -3.29
C PRO A 174 14.93 -10.92 -3.03
N GLY A 175 15.36 -11.12 -1.78
CA GLY A 175 16.77 -11.17 -1.41
C GLY A 175 16.99 -10.95 0.09
N PRO A 176 18.23 -10.66 0.52
CA PRO A 176 18.50 -10.19 1.87
C PRO A 176 17.82 -8.84 2.12
N ILE A 177 17.08 -8.72 3.23
CA ILE A 177 16.48 -7.45 3.64
C ILE A 177 17.56 -6.59 4.32
N PRO A 178 17.84 -5.38 3.83
CA PRO A 178 18.82 -4.49 4.44
C PRO A 178 18.46 -4.13 5.89
N THR A 179 19.47 -3.97 6.74
CA THR A 179 19.28 -3.43 8.09
C THR A 179 18.87 -1.96 8.06
N LYS A 180 19.31 -1.19 7.06
CA LYS A 180 18.87 0.19 6.80
C LYS A 180 18.27 0.26 5.40
N ILE A 181 16.99 0.57 5.32
CA ILE A 181 16.21 0.74 4.09
C ILE A 181 16.13 2.23 3.73
N ILE A 182 15.95 3.10 4.71
CA ILE A 182 15.83 4.55 4.49
C ILE A 182 17.24 5.13 4.53
N LYS A 183 17.63 5.81 3.45
CA LYS A 183 18.95 6.46 3.36
C LYS A 183 19.05 7.70 4.25
#